data_AF-A0A7Y5SKS0-F1
#
_entry.id   AF-A0A7Y5SKS0-F1
#
_cell.length_a   1.000
_cell.length_b   1.000
_cell.length_c   1.000
_cell.angle_alpha   90.00
_cell.angle_beta   90.00
_cell.angle_gamma   90.00
#
_symmetry.space_group_name_H-M   'P 1'
#
loop_
_entity.id
_entity.type
_entity.pdbx_description
1 polymer ?
#
loop_
_entity_poly.entity_id
_entity_poly.type
_entity_poly.pdbx_seq_one_letter_code
_entity_poly.pdbx_strand_id
1 'polypeptide(L)'
;MLCPSSFLISLLLLANVPDPQPLDIKTPRLTARFRCGFLLELRDRRGTVYVRPADATPGLGIHRISGEHHAGLSEGPSTLADRSEVRRQYGGFSGLEGAKAQTTYRAAAEEELVLTQSATSPQPGVWGVSWSIGRIPLEYAVIVPGRSGIRLTADSPGRRHQFDYPIGWEAQLVVIAFHAVSLPDDVVCAGVVAQDGLAILRTRSRSNTVLDLAEQIDWAVCGSKPYSQAGREWKGPGSADDGGGFTDSSGGVLAAHPPWKTEGSGIAYARYQVDLPRDGRVVLTSGVALAEGAEQPGRSDGVTFRISATDGNRQWKQEIHHASETPQTLQLDLTPLAGKKATVELAVEPGPKRSPSFDWARWLQPRVEKSGQREAAVAFAGSGACALAVDSQGERPILRDGASLRTDALLPGSVFLLREPPQAVRLPLDLAAQPRTVMFLDDSGRELTGAEHAAIRPEPFAEDGQRKPGLFAHPPNHGQTLAHFPMRLPAEPARFTCRVGLREGSRSEGVLFIVEANGRELARQRMTPGPWQPLSLDLSPWTDRAVVLSLITDSDGPFSFDWACWCEPKIE
;
A
#
# COMPACT_ATOMS: atom_id res chain seq x y z
N MET A 1 -62.71 5.56 68.36
CA MET A 1 -61.77 6.46 67.67
C MET A 1 -60.47 5.69 67.50
N LEU A 2 -59.96 5.64 66.26
CA LEU A 2 -58.71 5.02 65.78
C LEU A 2 -58.68 3.47 65.67
N CYS A 3 -58.99 3.00 64.44
CA CYS A 3 -58.72 1.65 63.93
C CYS A 3 -57.22 1.42 63.67
N PRO A 4 -56.72 0.18 63.81
CA PRO A 4 -55.37 -0.18 63.41
C PRO A 4 -55.29 -0.35 61.88
N SER A 5 -54.25 0.23 61.29
CA SER A 5 -53.89 0.16 59.88
C SER A 5 -53.27 -1.20 59.57
N SER A 6 -53.98 -2.03 58.81
CA SER A 6 -53.44 -3.24 58.17
C SER A 6 -52.69 -2.84 56.90
N PHE A 7 -51.39 -3.15 56.82
CA PHE A 7 -50.62 -3.06 55.58
C PHE A 7 -50.73 -4.37 54.80
N LEU A 8 -51.20 -4.28 53.56
CA LEU A 8 -51.21 -5.37 52.59
C LEU A 8 -49.90 -5.32 51.78
N ILE A 9 -49.02 -6.29 51.94
CA ILE A 9 -47.86 -6.49 51.06
C ILE A 9 -48.32 -7.38 49.90
N SER A 10 -48.57 -6.78 48.73
CA SER A 10 -48.77 -7.53 47.49
C SER A 10 -47.40 -7.90 46.91
N LEU A 11 -46.98 -9.16 47.08
CA LEU A 11 -45.94 -9.76 46.26
C LEU A 11 -46.54 -10.06 44.87
N LEU A 12 -46.31 -9.16 43.91
CA LEU A 12 -46.48 -9.50 42.50
C LEU A 12 -45.33 -10.43 42.11
N LEU A 13 -45.61 -11.74 42.03
CA LEU A 13 -44.80 -12.66 41.25
C LEU A 13 -44.96 -12.25 39.78
N LEU A 14 -44.09 -11.34 39.31
CA LEU A 14 -43.86 -11.16 37.88
C LEU A 14 -43.43 -12.52 37.36
N ALA A 15 -44.27 -13.12 36.51
CA ALA A 15 -43.88 -14.30 35.77
C ALA A 15 -42.49 -14.06 35.19
N ASN A 16 -41.54 -14.94 35.49
CA ASN A 16 -40.23 -14.95 34.83
C ASN A 16 -40.52 -14.91 33.33
N VAL A 17 -40.29 -13.77 32.70
CA VAL A 17 -40.23 -13.70 31.24
C VAL A 17 -39.05 -14.60 30.89
N PRO A 18 -39.27 -15.74 30.20
CA PRO A 18 -38.19 -16.68 29.93
C PRO A 18 -37.10 -15.94 29.17
N ASP A 19 -35.85 -16.03 29.66
CA ASP A 19 -34.68 -15.48 28.96
C ASP A 19 -34.68 -16.07 27.54
N PRO A 20 -34.76 -15.23 26.49
CA PRO A 20 -34.89 -15.72 25.13
C PRO A 20 -33.73 -16.63 24.77
N GLN A 21 -34.06 -17.89 24.43
CA GLN A 21 -33.04 -18.89 24.11
C GLN A 21 -32.19 -18.44 22.92
N PRO A 22 -30.85 -18.46 23.02
CA PRO A 22 -29.96 -18.10 21.92
C PRO A 22 -30.12 -19.04 20.71
N LEU A 23 -29.83 -18.53 19.53
CA LEU A 23 -29.72 -19.29 18.28
C LEU A 23 -28.23 -19.56 18.02
N ASP A 24 -27.85 -20.83 18.00
CA ASP A 24 -26.51 -21.27 17.64
C ASP A 24 -26.48 -21.76 16.19
N ILE A 25 -25.64 -21.10 15.39
CA ILE A 25 -25.40 -21.40 13.99
C ILE A 25 -23.99 -21.96 13.87
N LYS A 26 -23.86 -23.13 13.25
CA LYS A 26 -22.58 -23.74 12.91
C LYS A 26 -22.59 -24.08 11.43
N THR A 27 -21.60 -23.60 10.69
CA THR A 27 -21.27 -24.02 9.33
C THR A 27 -19.92 -24.74 9.36
N PRO A 28 -19.45 -25.32 8.23
CA PRO A 28 -18.11 -25.89 8.16
C PRO A 28 -16.98 -24.90 8.48
N ARG A 29 -17.21 -23.58 8.35
CA ARG A 29 -16.15 -22.57 8.52
C ARG A 29 -16.43 -21.49 9.56
N LEU A 30 -17.65 -21.35 10.08
CA LEU A 30 -17.96 -20.39 11.14
C LEU A 30 -18.92 -20.93 12.19
N THR A 31 -18.87 -20.32 13.37
CA THR A 31 -19.87 -20.44 14.42
C THR A 31 -20.38 -19.06 14.80
N ALA A 32 -21.69 -18.87 14.80
CA ALA A 32 -22.34 -17.62 15.19
C ALA A 32 -23.42 -17.89 16.25
N ARG A 33 -23.50 -17.03 17.26
CA ARG A 33 -24.52 -17.09 18.31
C ARG A 33 -25.34 -15.81 18.29
N PHE A 34 -26.65 -15.93 18.12
CA PHE A 34 -27.60 -14.81 18.16
C PHE A 34 -28.49 -14.87 19.39
N ARG A 35 -28.89 -13.72 19.93
CA ARG A 35 -29.93 -13.60 20.96
C ARG A 35 -30.89 -12.48 20.58
N CYS A 36 -32.18 -12.78 20.41
CA CYS A 36 -33.17 -11.78 19.99
C CYS A 36 -32.76 -10.95 18.74
N GLY A 37 -32.05 -11.53 17.77
CA GLY A 37 -31.55 -10.77 16.60
C GLY A 37 -30.25 -9.99 16.82
N PHE A 38 -29.64 -10.09 18.00
CA PHE A 38 -28.30 -9.57 18.32
C PHE A 38 -27.23 -10.65 18.07
N LEU A 39 -26.26 -10.40 17.20
CA LEU A 39 -25.09 -11.26 17.00
C LEU A 39 -24.15 -11.10 18.20
N LEU A 40 -24.21 -12.07 19.12
CA LEU A 40 -23.50 -12.07 20.39
C LEU A 40 -22.05 -12.52 20.24
N GLU A 41 -21.83 -13.56 19.45
CA GLU A 41 -20.51 -14.13 19.17
C GLU A 41 -20.40 -14.58 17.72
N LEU A 42 -19.24 -14.37 17.13
CA LEU A 42 -18.89 -14.87 15.80
C LEU A 42 -17.43 -15.34 15.82
N ARG A 43 -17.20 -16.58 15.38
CA ARG A 43 -15.88 -17.18 15.28
C ARG A 43 -15.74 -17.97 13.99
N ASP A 44 -14.52 -18.06 13.45
CA ASP A 44 -14.22 -19.02 12.39
C ASP A 44 -13.92 -20.42 12.99
N ARG A 45 -13.76 -21.42 12.12
CA ARG A 45 -13.36 -22.80 12.50
C ARG A 45 -11.98 -22.88 13.17
N ARG A 46 -11.15 -21.85 13.00
CA ARG A 46 -9.79 -21.76 13.57
C ARG A 46 -9.81 -21.12 14.97
N GLY A 47 -10.98 -20.68 15.45
CA GLY A 47 -11.17 -20.06 16.76
C GLY A 47 -10.95 -18.54 16.78
N THR A 48 -10.68 -17.91 15.63
CA THR A 48 -10.56 -16.46 15.49
C THR A 48 -11.87 -15.80 15.89
N VAL A 49 -11.84 -14.80 16.76
CA VAL A 49 -13.03 -14.14 17.30
C VAL A 49 -13.27 -12.82 16.60
N TYR A 50 -14.40 -12.69 15.90
CA TYR A 50 -14.80 -11.46 15.20
C TYR A 50 -15.77 -10.61 16.01
N VAL A 51 -16.55 -11.24 16.90
CA VAL A 51 -17.54 -10.57 17.74
C VAL A 51 -17.50 -11.15 19.15
N ARG A 52 -17.47 -10.28 20.16
CA ARG A 52 -17.57 -10.60 21.58
C ARG A 52 -18.87 -10.08 22.19
N PRO A 53 -19.38 -10.68 23.28
CA PRO A 53 -20.55 -10.17 23.99
C PRO A 53 -20.37 -8.70 24.41
N ALA A 54 -21.43 -7.90 24.32
CA ALA A 54 -21.50 -6.52 24.82
C ALA A 54 -22.40 -6.44 26.05
N ASP A 55 -22.23 -5.40 26.88
CA ASP A 55 -23.02 -5.21 28.11
C ASP A 55 -24.50 -4.92 27.80
N ALA A 56 -24.76 -4.23 26.68
CA ALA A 56 -26.10 -4.03 26.14
C ALA A 56 -26.31 -4.93 24.93
N THR A 57 -27.43 -5.67 24.93
CA THR A 57 -27.86 -6.51 23.81
C THR A 57 -29.20 -5.99 23.27
N PRO A 58 -29.21 -4.86 22.53
CA PRO A 58 -30.43 -4.43 21.86
C PRO A 58 -30.87 -5.56 20.92
N GLY A 59 -32.09 -6.05 21.12
CA GLY A 59 -32.69 -7.01 20.21
C GLY A 59 -32.94 -6.38 18.84
N LEU A 60 -33.49 -7.17 17.93
CA LEU A 60 -33.96 -6.75 16.61
C LEU A 60 -34.80 -5.47 16.74
N GLY A 61 -34.44 -4.47 15.96
CA GLY A 61 -35.10 -3.15 15.99
C GLY A 61 -36.13 -3.00 14.87
N ILE A 62 -37.31 -2.47 15.19
CA ILE A 62 -38.24 -1.88 14.23
C ILE A 62 -38.08 -0.37 14.29
N HIS A 63 -37.75 0.22 13.15
CA HIS A 63 -37.51 1.65 13.01
C HIS A 63 -38.75 2.33 12.44
N ARG A 64 -39.29 3.29 13.20
CA ARG A 64 -40.42 4.11 12.82
C ARG A 64 -40.03 5.58 12.77
N ILE A 65 -40.83 6.39 12.09
CA ILE A 65 -40.66 7.86 12.08
C ILE A 65 -40.73 8.43 13.50
N SER A 66 -41.51 7.81 14.38
CA SER A 66 -41.68 8.23 15.78
C SER A 66 -40.60 7.71 16.74
N GLY A 67 -39.68 6.86 16.29
CA GLY A 67 -38.62 6.28 17.13
C GLY A 67 -38.31 4.82 16.83
N GLU A 68 -37.39 4.27 17.62
CA GLU A 68 -36.87 2.90 17.51
C GLU A 68 -37.48 2.01 18.60
N HIS A 69 -37.82 0.77 18.23
CA HIS A 69 -38.44 -0.20 19.14
C HIS A 69 -37.71 -1.54 19.04
N HIS A 70 -37.27 -2.11 20.17
CA HIS A 70 -36.47 -3.34 20.17
C HIS A 70 -37.25 -4.54 20.71
N ALA A 71 -37.06 -5.70 20.08
CA ALA A 71 -37.65 -6.96 20.51
C ALA A 71 -37.08 -7.42 21.86
N GLY A 72 -37.96 -7.72 22.82
CA GLY A 72 -37.61 -8.39 24.07
C GLY A 72 -37.76 -9.91 24.03
N LEU A 73 -38.48 -10.44 23.03
CA LEU A 73 -38.82 -11.86 22.92
C LEU A 73 -38.39 -12.44 21.57
N SER A 74 -37.99 -13.70 21.58
CA SER A 74 -37.74 -14.46 20.36
C SER A 74 -38.19 -15.91 20.51
N GLU A 75 -38.85 -16.44 19.48
CA GLU A 75 -39.35 -17.81 19.39
C GLU A 75 -38.84 -18.52 18.13
N GLY A 76 -38.72 -19.85 18.19
CA GLY A 76 -38.29 -20.70 17.08
C GLY A 76 -37.12 -21.61 17.44
N PRO A 77 -36.57 -22.37 16.47
CA PRO A 77 -35.45 -23.29 16.71
C PRO A 77 -34.21 -22.59 17.26
N SER A 78 -33.50 -23.23 18.18
CA SER A 78 -32.27 -22.71 18.81
C SER A 78 -30.99 -23.12 18.10
N THR A 79 -31.04 -23.96 17.05
CA THR A 79 -29.86 -24.41 16.30
C THR A 79 -30.09 -24.54 14.80
N LEU A 80 -29.07 -24.28 13.97
CA LEU A 80 -29.09 -24.52 12.51
C LEU A 80 -28.64 -25.94 12.10
N ALA A 81 -28.15 -26.76 13.03
CA ALA A 81 -27.26 -27.92 12.82
C ALA A 81 -27.54 -28.85 11.61
N ASP A 82 -28.79 -29.07 11.19
CA ASP A 82 -29.15 -29.97 10.07
C ASP A 82 -30.07 -29.33 9.01
N ARG A 83 -30.19 -27.99 9.00
CA ARG A 83 -31.08 -27.25 8.08
C ARG A 83 -30.27 -26.25 7.27
N SER A 84 -30.63 -26.04 6.01
CA SER A 84 -30.07 -24.91 5.24
C SER A 84 -30.54 -23.56 5.77
N GLU A 85 -31.68 -23.54 6.48
CA GLU A 85 -32.35 -22.32 6.96
C GLU A 85 -33.09 -22.52 8.29
N VAL A 86 -33.06 -21.51 9.16
CA VAL A 86 -33.86 -21.40 10.39
C VAL A 86 -34.61 -20.08 10.41
N ARG A 87 -35.87 -20.12 10.82
CA ARG A 87 -36.74 -18.95 10.97
C ARG A 87 -37.04 -18.70 12.44
N ARG A 88 -36.81 -17.46 12.89
CA ARG A 88 -37.14 -16.96 14.23
C ARG A 88 -38.23 -15.89 14.14
N GLN A 89 -39.17 -15.93 15.08
CA GLN A 89 -40.18 -14.89 15.28
C GLN A 89 -39.76 -14.02 16.47
N TYR A 90 -40.07 -12.73 16.40
CA TYR A 90 -39.71 -11.73 17.39
C TYR A 90 -40.93 -10.94 17.81
N GLY A 91 -41.00 -10.61 19.09
CA GLY A 91 -42.12 -9.90 19.70
C GLY A 91 -41.68 -9.14 20.95
N GLY A 92 -42.67 -8.60 21.68
CA GLY A 92 -42.42 -7.81 22.89
C GLY A 92 -41.61 -6.55 22.60
N PHE A 93 -41.94 -5.84 21.53
CA PHE A 93 -41.24 -4.61 21.14
C PHE A 93 -41.50 -3.48 22.14
N SER A 94 -40.42 -2.89 22.68
CA SER A 94 -40.50 -1.81 23.66
C SER A 94 -41.34 -0.63 23.16
N GLY A 95 -42.46 -0.33 23.84
CA GLY A 95 -43.34 0.78 23.46
C GLY A 95 -44.10 0.59 22.14
N LEU A 96 -44.17 -0.63 21.59
CA LEU A 96 -44.89 -0.96 20.37
C LEU A 96 -45.65 -2.29 20.49
N GLU A 97 -46.63 -2.30 21.39
CA GLU A 97 -47.46 -3.48 21.66
C GLU A 97 -48.16 -3.98 20.38
N GLY A 98 -48.08 -5.29 20.13
CA GLY A 98 -48.65 -5.94 18.94
C GLY A 98 -47.74 -6.00 17.71
N ALA A 99 -46.58 -5.32 17.73
CA ALA A 99 -45.60 -5.47 16.66
C ALA A 99 -44.95 -6.86 16.65
N LYS A 100 -44.61 -7.33 15.45
CA LYS A 100 -43.98 -8.62 15.21
C LYS A 100 -42.87 -8.46 14.18
N ALA A 101 -41.82 -9.25 14.30
CA ALA A 101 -40.83 -9.37 13.24
C ALA A 101 -40.42 -10.83 13.06
N GLN A 102 -39.83 -11.11 11.91
CA GLN A 102 -39.29 -12.41 11.57
C GLN A 102 -37.88 -12.22 11.02
N THR A 103 -36.97 -13.12 11.37
CA THR A 103 -35.69 -13.24 10.67
C THR A 103 -35.48 -14.67 10.24
N THR A 104 -35.10 -14.82 8.98
CA THR A 104 -34.69 -16.06 8.38
C THR A 104 -33.16 -16.06 8.28
N TYR A 105 -32.53 -17.07 8.87
CA TYR A 105 -31.08 -17.28 8.88
C TYR A 105 -30.74 -18.43 7.96
N ARG A 106 -29.98 -18.18 6.89
CA ARG A 106 -29.63 -19.19 5.89
C ARG A 106 -28.12 -19.26 5.68
N ALA A 107 -27.55 -20.45 5.80
CA ALA A 107 -26.19 -20.69 5.36
C ALA A 107 -26.19 -20.80 3.83
N ALA A 108 -25.78 -19.74 3.13
CA ALA A 108 -25.81 -19.69 1.66
C ALA A 108 -24.59 -20.37 1.03
N ALA A 109 -23.45 -20.31 1.72
CA ALA A 109 -22.19 -20.98 1.37
C ALA A 109 -21.44 -21.35 2.67
N GLU A 110 -20.26 -21.98 2.56
CA GLU A 110 -19.46 -22.39 3.74
C GLU A 110 -19.13 -21.22 4.69
N GLU A 111 -18.94 -20.02 4.16
CA GLU A 111 -18.54 -18.80 4.88
C GLU A 111 -19.62 -17.70 4.90
N GLU A 112 -20.79 -17.97 4.33
CA GLU A 112 -21.83 -16.96 4.13
C GLU A 112 -23.08 -17.27 4.96
N LEU A 113 -23.44 -16.33 5.83
CA LEU A 113 -24.69 -16.33 6.57
C LEU A 113 -25.57 -15.18 6.07
N VAL A 114 -26.68 -15.53 5.42
CA VAL A 114 -27.65 -14.56 4.91
C VAL A 114 -28.79 -14.40 5.91
N LEU A 115 -29.09 -13.16 6.29
CA LEU A 115 -30.21 -12.79 7.14
C LEU A 115 -31.27 -12.08 6.31
N THR A 116 -32.49 -12.60 6.29
CA THR A 116 -33.64 -11.94 5.66
C THR A 116 -34.66 -11.57 6.72
N GLN A 117 -34.99 -10.28 6.83
CA GLN A 117 -35.86 -9.76 7.88
C GLN A 117 -37.16 -9.20 7.33
N SER A 118 -38.25 -9.36 8.07
CA SER A 118 -39.52 -8.67 7.83
C SER A 118 -40.15 -8.28 9.15
N ALA A 119 -40.95 -7.22 9.16
CA ALA A 119 -41.66 -6.77 10.35
C ALA A 119 -43.05 -6.22 10.03
N THR A 120 -43.94 -6.31 11.01
CA THR A 120 -45.25 -5.67 11.00
C THR A 120 -45.40 -4.82 12.26
N SER A 121 -45.94 -3.62 12.07
CA SER A 121 -46.23 -2.68 13.16
C SER A 121 -47.72 -2.35 13.15
N PRO A 122 -48.38 -2.31 14.32
CA PRO A 122 -49.78 -1.90 14.42
C PRO A 122 -49.96 -0.39 14.23
N GLN A 123 -48.87 0.37 14.29
CA GLN A 123 -48.86 1.81 14.06
C GLN A 123 -48.08 2.15 12.77
N PRO A 124 -48.48 3.19 12.01
CA PRO A 124 -47.88 3.52 10.72
C PRO A 124 -46.45 4.07 10.85
N GLY A 125 -45.78 4.21 9.71
CA GLY A 125 -44.48 4.89 9.61
C GLY A 125 -43.26 4.02 9.87
N VAL A 126 -43.35 2.70 9.68
CA VAL A 126 -42.17 1.81 9.64
C VAL A 126 -41.35 2.15 8.40
N TRP A 127 -40.06 2.41 8.58
CA TRP A 127 -39.13 2.66 7.49
C TRP A 127 -37.95 1.68 7.47
N GLY A 128 -37.76 0.89 8.54
CA GLY A 128 -36.66 -0.08 8.58
C GLY A 128 -36.82 -1.18 9.63
N VAL A 129 -36.03 -2.23 9.44
CA VAL A 129 -35.76 -3.28 10.42
C VAL A 129 -34.24 -3.39 10.56
N SER A 130 -33.76 -3.69 11.75
CA SER A 130 -32.32 -3.83 12.00
C SER A 130 -32.01 -5.04 12.86
N TRP A 131 -30.78 -5.51 12.73
CA TRP A 131 -30.13 -6.39 13.69
C TRP A 131 -28.93 -5.64 14.29
N SER A 132 -28.35 -6.19 15.34
CA SER A 132 -27.22 -5.57 16.04
C SER A 132 -26.10 -6.58 16.21
N ILE A 133 -24.87 -6.08 16.31
CA ILE A 133 -23.66 -6.88 16.51
C ILE A 133 -23.01 -6.50 17.82
N GLY A 134 -22.40 -7.47 18.49
CA GLY A 134 -21.61 -7.26 19.70
C GLY A 134 -20.35 -6.45 19.48
N ARG A 135 -19.44 -6.53 20.45
CA ARG A 135 -18.16 -5.83 20.38
C ARG A 135 -17.30 -6.46 19.30
N ILE A 136 -16.99 -5.68 18.27
CA ILE A 136 -15.89 -6.00 17.37
C ILE A 136 -14.59 -5.70 18.13
N PRO A 137 -13.68 -6.68 18.28
CA PRO A 137 -12.42 -6.45 18.96
C PRO A 137 -11.62 -5.30 18.32
N LEU A 138 -10.92 -4.49 19.14
CA LEU A 138 -10.20 -3.29 18.69
C LEU A 138 -9.02 -3.61 17.76
N GLU A 139 -8.60 -4.87 17.71
CA GLU A 139 -7.63 -5.39 16.74
C GLU A 139 -8.12 -5.38 15.29
N TYR A 140 -9.39 -5.08 15.05
CA TYR A 140 -9.96 -4.98 13.73
C TYR A 140 -10.33 -3.54 13.38
N ALA A 141 -10.06 -3.14 12.14
CA ALA A 141 -10.70 -1.97 11.58
C ALA A 141 -12.14 -2.32 11.19
N VAL A 142 -13.07 -1.41 11.47
CA VAL A 142 -14.47 -1.46 11.04
C VAL A 142 -14.62 -0.53 9.85
N ILE A 143 -14.88 -1.09 8.67
CA ILE A 143 -15.15 -0.30 7.47
C ILE A 143 -16.67 -0.23 7.29
N VAL A 144 -17.21 0.99 7.30
CA VAL A 144 -18.60 1.32 6.98
C VAL A 144 -18.65 1.79 5.53
N PRO A 145 -19.31 1.05 4.61
CA PRO A 145 -19.27 1.34 3.17
C PRO A 145 -19.87 2.69 2.73
N GLY A 146 -20.60 3.40 3.60
CA GLY A 146 -21.20 4.71 3.27
C GLY A 146 -20.17 5.85 3.18
N ARG A 147 -20.49 6.90 2.42
CA ARG A 147 -19.66 8.11 2.20
C ARG A 147 -18.23 7.79 1.72
N SER A 148 -18.11 6.97 0.67
CA SER A 148 -16.83 6.55 0.08
C SER A 148 -15.98 5.63 0.98
N GLY A 149 -16.58 5.00 1.99
CA GLY A 149 -15.91 4.06 2.88
C GLY A 149 -15.28 4.74 4.10
N ILE A 150 -16.00 4.78 5.22
CA ILE A 150 -15.48 5.27 6.49
C ILE A 150 -14.77 4.13 7.19
N ARG A 151 -13.47 4.31 7.46
CA ARG A 151 -12.66 3.36 8.23
C ARG A 151 -12.57 3.81 9.68
N LEU A 152 -13.11 3.02 10.58
CA LEU A 152 -13.01 3.17 12.03
C LEU A 152 -11.94 2.22 12.57
N THR A 153 -11.03 2.76 13.38
CA THR A 153 -9.94 2.06 14.05
C THR A 153 -10.01 2.33 15.56
N ALA A 154 -9.15 1.69 16.35
CA ALA A 154 -9.04 1.95 17.79
C ALA A 154 -8.79 3.42 18.15
N ASP A 155 -8.16 4.19 17.24
CA ASP A 155 -7.82 5.60 17.43
C ASP A 155 -8.85 6.57 16.83
N SER A 156 -9.94 6.06 16.24
CA SER A 156 -10.98 6.92 15.67
C SER A 156 -11.64 7.78 16.75
N PRO A 157 -11.70 9.11 16.56
CA PRO A 157 -12.22 10.01 17.60
C PRO A 157 -13.74 9.91 17.71
N GLY A 158 -14.24 9.91 18.95
CA GLY A 158 -15.67 9.89 19.25
C GLY A 158 -16.11 8.61 19.95
N ARG A 159 -17.27 8.66 20.63
CA ARG A 159 -17.85 7.50 21.33
C ARG A 159 -19.02 6.85 20.59
N ARG A 160 -19.61 7.58 19.64
CA ARG A 160 -20.75 7.13 18.85
C ARG A 160 -20.66 7.78 17.48
N HIS A 161 -20.75 6.95 16.45
CA HIS A 161 -20.91 7.40 15.08
C HIS A 161 -22.28 6.96 14.60
N GLN A 162 -23.00 7.87 13.95
CA GLN A 162 -24.28 7.60 13.32
C GLN A 162 -24.20 8.08 11.88
N PHE A 163 -24.60 7.21 10.96
CA PHE A 163 -24.58 7.46 9.54
C PHE A 163 -25.97 7.18 8.99
N ASP A 164 -26.44 8.04 8.10
CA ASP A 164 -27.60 7.71 7.27
C ASP A 164 -27.16 6.58 6.35
N TYR A 165 -27.84 5.43 6.44
CA TYR A 165 -27.45 4.23 5.71
C TYR A 165 -28.65 3.29 5.49
N PRO A 166 -28.80 2.69 4.30
CA PRO A 166 -28.01 2.93 3.08
C PRO A 166 -28.37 4.28 2.43
N ILE A 167 -27.39 4.96 1.81
CA ILE A 167 -27.64 6.19 1.02
C ILE A 167 -27.89 5.88 -0.48
N GLY A 168 -28.06 4.60 -0.83
CA GLY A 168 -28.19 4.13 -2.21
C GLY A 168 -28.25 2.59 -2.31
N TRP A 169 -27.46 2.00 -3.22
CA TRP A 169 -27.42 0.56 -3.52
C TRP A 169 -26.60 -0.29 -2.53
N GLU A 170 -26.17 0.30 -1.42
CA GLU A 170 -25.20 -0.29 -0.50
C GLU A 170 -25.87 -1.31 0.46
N ALA A 171 -25.23 -2.45 0.71
CA ALA A 171 -25.73 -3.51 1.60
C ALA A 171 -25.26 -3.35 3.06
N GLN A 172 -26.17 -3.49 4.04
CA GLN A 172 -25.86 -3.40 5.48
C GLN A 172 -24.77 -4.39 5.92
N LEU A 173 -23.51 -3.95 5.90
CA LEU A 173 -22.35 -4.74 6.29
C LEU A 173 -21.27 -3.88 6.96
N VAL A 174 -20.42 -4.56 7.74
CA VAL A 174 -19.17 -4.02 8.29
C VAL A 174 -18.05 -4.96 7.86
N VAL A 175 -16.96 -4.41 7.30
CA VAL A 175 -15.76 -5.20 6.98
C VAL A 175 -14.76 -5.14 8.14
N ILE A 176 -14.23 -6.30 8.50
CA ILE A 176 -13.20 -6.51 9.51
C ILE A 176 -11.90 -6.94 8.80
N ALA A 177 -10.81 -6.16 8.91
CA ALA A 177 -9.58 -6.39 8.12
C ALA A 177 -8.26 -6.35 8.92
N PHE A 178 -7.28 -7.12 8.44
CA PHE A 178 -5.87 -7.02 8.82
C PHE A 178 -5.30 -5.64 8.49
N HIS A 179 -4.46 -5.08 9.36
CA HIS A 179 -3.75 -3.84 9.07
C HIS A 179 -2.52 -3.60 9.95
N ALA A 180 -1.64 -2.70 9.50
CA ALA A 180 -0.65 -2.08 10.36
C ALA A 180 -1.33 -1.04 11.28
N VAL A 181 -1.12 -1.18 12.59
CA VAL A 181 -1.64 -0.27 13.63
C VAL A 181 -0.60 0.74 14.09
N SER A 182 0.69 0.49 13.87
CA SER A 182 1.75 1.45 14.19
C SER A 182 2.85 1.39 13.14
N LEU A 183 3.23 2.57 12.64
CA LEU A 183 4.38 2.80 11.77
C LEU A 183 5.16 4.02 12.30
N PRO A 184 6.47 4.11 12.04
CA PRO A 184 7.22 5.32 12.32
C PRO A 184 6.71 6.53 11.51
N ASP A 185 6.83 7.74 12.06
CA ASP A 185 6.26 8.96 11.46
C ASP A 185 6.79 9.28 10.05
N ASP A 186 8.05 8.91 9.78
CA ASP A 186 8.75 9.08 8.50
C ASP A 186 8.41 8.00 7.46
N VAL A 187 7.59 7.01 7.82
CA VAL A 187 7.21 5.89 6.97
C VAL A 187 5.69 5.87 6.76
N VAL A 188 5.26 5.54 5.55
CA VAL A 188 3.84 5.35 5.22
C VAL A 188 3.61 3.95 4.66
N CYS A 189 2.41 3.42 4.90
CA CYS A 189 1.96 2.18 4.28
C CYS A 189 1.82 2.41 2.77
N ALA A 190 2.55 1.63 1.98
CA ALA A 190 2.43 1.57 0.52
C ALA A 190 1.49 0.44 0.08
N GLY A 191 1.29 -0.58 0.91
CA GLY A 191 0.34 -1.65 0.65
C GLY A 191 0.24 -2.59 1.85
N VAL A 192 -0.95 -3.09 2.14
CA VAL A 192 -1.16 -4.07 3.20
C VAL A 192 -2.16 -5.11 2.75
N VAL A 193 -1.75 -6.37 2.78
CA VAL A 193 -2.50 -7.49 2.24
C VAL A 193 -2.37 -8.69 3.17
N ALA A 194 -3.43 -9.49 3.25
CA ALA A 194 -3.39 -10.76 3.95
C ALA A 194 -4.18 -11.82 3.15
N GLN A 195 -3.51 -12.89 2.78
CA GLN A 195 -4.11 -14.09 2.21
C GLN A 195 -3.69 -15.31 3.04
N ASP A 196 -4.43 -16.43 2.91
CA ASP A 196 -4.22 -17.63 3.72
C ASP A 196 -2.72 -18.01 3.85
N GLY A 197 -2.18 -17.86 5.06
CA GLY A 197 -0.80 -18.23 5.41
C GLY A 197 0.25 -17.11 5.30
N LEU A 198 -0.04 -16.02 4.58
CA LEU A 198 0.89 -14.92 4.35
C LEU A 198 0.20 -13.56 4.44
N ALA A 199 0.71 -12.68 5.30
CA ALA A 199 0.38 -11.26 5.27
C ALA A 199 1.62 -10.43 4.89
N ILE A 200 1.41 -9.34 4.16
CA ILE A 200 2.47 -8.49 3.64
C ILE A 200 2.13 -7.05 3.99
N LEU A 201 3.12 -6.34 4.52
CA LEU A 201 3.13 -4.90 4.59
C LEU A 201 4.27 -4.39 3.72
N ARG A 202 3.93 -3.55 2.74
CA ARG A 202 4.88 -2.74 1.99
C ARG A 202 4.83 -1.32 2.51
N THR A 203 6.00 -0.71 2.69
CA THR A 203 6.13 0.66 3.17
C THR A 203 7.06 1.46 2.28
N ARG A 204 6.88 2.78 2.30
CA ARG A 204 7.75 3.77 1.64
C ARG A 204 8.00 4.92 2.59
N SER A 205 9.06 5.69 2.36
CA SER A 205 9.24 6.94 3.10
C SER A 205 8.07 7.88 2.83
N ARG A 206 7.66 8.64 3.84
CA ARG A 206 6.68 9.72 3.70
C ARG A 206 7.16 10.80 2.74
N SER A 207 8.44 11.12 2.83
CA SER A 207 9.15 11.99 1.89
C SER A 207 10.57 11.46 1.70
N ASN A 208 11.05 11.48 0.46
CA ASN A 208 12.46 11.26 0.15
C ASN A 208 13.18 12.58 -0.14
N THR A 209 12.46 13.71 -0.27
CA THR A 209 13.06 15.00 -0.58
C THR A 209 13.57 15.67 0.69
N VAL A 210 14.88 15.90 0.76
CA VAL A 210 15.54 16.70 1.80
C VAL A 210 15.42 18.18 1.47
N LEU A 211 15.61 18.55 0.19
CA LEU A 211 15.49 19.91 -0.30
C LEU A 211 15.01 19.88 -1.75
N ASP A 212 13.89 20.53 -2.06
CA ASP A 212 13.50 20.83 -3.45
C ASP A 212 14.13 22.18 -3.84
N LEU A 213 15.05 22.18 -4.81
CA LEU A 213 15.79 23.39 -5.17
C LEU A 213 14.92 24.35 -5.98
N ALA A 214 13.94 23.84 -6.75
CA ALA A 214 13.05 24.68 -7.53
C ALA A 214 12.07 25.43 -6.63
N GLU A 215 11.43 24.73 -5.69
CA GLU A 215 10.52 25.36 -4.71
C GLU A 215 11.24 26.34 -3.77
N GLN A 216 12.56 26.16 -3.57
CA GLN A 216 13.38 26.96 -2.66
C GLN A 216 14.27 27.99 -3.36
N ILE A 217 14.03 28.26 -4.65
CA ILE A 217 14.85 29.19 -5.44
C ILE A 217 14.90 30.61 -4.86
N ASP A 218 13.84 31.06 -4.17
CA ASP A 218 13.79 32.36 -3.47
C ASP A 218 14.83 32.49 -2.33
N TRP A 219 15.31 31.37 -1.81
CA TRP A 219 16.34 31.30 -0.78
C TRP A 219 17.73 31.04 -1.32
N ALA A 220 17.86 30.77 -2.62
CA ALA A 220 19.14 30.57 -3.27
C ALA A 220 19.93 31.88 -3.36
N VAL A 221 21.26 31.75 -3.38
CA VAL A 221 22.15 32.80 -3.90
C VAL A 221 22.40 32.48 -5.36
N CYS A 222 21.74 33.23 -6.25
CA CYS A 222 21.93 33.14 -7.68
C CYS A 222 23.07 34.08 -8.11
N GLY A 223 23.74 33.73 -9.20
CA GLY A 223 24.80 34.57 -9.73
C GLY A 223 25.07 34.36 -11.21
N SER A 224 25.71 35.38 -11.78
CA SER A 224 26.19 35.41 -13.16
C SER A 224 27.66 35.83 -13.15
N LYS A 225 28.51 35.07 -13.84
CA LYS A 225 29.95 35.29 -13.93
C LYS A 225 30.41 35.19 -15.39
N PRO A 226 30.39 36.30 -16.15
CA PRO A 226 31.04 36.39 -17.45
C PRO A 226 32.53 36.04 -17.37
N TYR A 227 33.09 35.42 -18.39
CA TYR A 227 34.53 35.10 -18.44
C TYR A 227 35.42 36.35 -18.52
N SER A 228 34.87 37.46 -19.05
CA SER A 228 35.58 38.72 -19.28
C SER A 228 35.48 39.72 -18.12
N GLN A 229 34.63 39.48 -17.13
CA GLN A 229 34.31 40.45 -16.08
C GLN A 229 34.15 39.80 -14.69
N ALA A 230 34.08 40.62 -13.64
CA ALA A 230 33.76 40.14 -12.31
C ALA A 230 32.31 39.64 -12.25
N GLY A 231 32.08 38.55 -11.53
CA GLY A 231 30.73 38.02 -11.31
C GLY A 231 29.91 38.86 -10.35
N ARG A 232 28.59 38.70 -10.43
CA ARG A 232 27.61 39.29 -9.51
C ARG A 232 26.74 38.20 -8.90
N GLU A 233 26.31 38.44 -7.67
CA GLU A 233 25.42 37.56 -6.90
C GLU A 233 24.22 38.36 -6.39
N TRP A 234 23.09 37.68 -6.27
CA TRP A 234 21.87 38.20 -5.67
C TRP A 234 21.09 37.05 -5.02
N LYS A 235 20.10 37.39 -4.19
CA LYS A 235 19.22 36.40 -3.57
C LYS A 235 18.00 36.18 -4.45
N GLY A 236 17.59 34.92 -4.60
CA GLY A 236 16.37 34.55 -5.31
C GLY A 236 16.52 34.40 -6.82
N PRO A 237 15.44 34.01 -7.54
CA PRO A 237 15.44 33.92 -8.99
C PRO A 237 15.64 35.30 -9.63
N GLY A 238 16.31 35.34 -10.77
CA GLY A 238 16.52 36.55 -11.54
C GLY A 238 17.59 36.39 -12.62
N SER A 239 17.88 37.49 -13.30
CA SER A 239 18.98 37.56 -14.27
C SER A 239 19.76 38.86 -14.06
N ALA A 240 21.06 38.81 -14.29
CA ALA A 240 21.90 39.99 -14.32
C ALA A 240 21.72 40.77 -15.64
N ASP A 241 22.31 41.97 -15.70
CA ASP A 241 22.31 42.82 -16.91
C ASP A 241 22.94 42.13 -18.13
N ASP A 242 23.86 41.19 -17.89
CA ASP A 242 24.52 40.35 -18.90
C ASP A 242 23.62 39.21 -19.45
N GLY A 243 22.38 39.10 -18.94
CA GLY A 243 21.40 38.11 -19.35
C GLY A 243 21.60 36.72 -18.75
N GLY A 244 22.65 36.50 -17.95
CA GLY A 244 22.88 35.26 -17.23
C GLY A 244 22.08 35.18 -15.93
N GLY A 245 21.57 33.99 -15.59
CA GLY A 245 20.84 33.78 -14.35
C GLY A 245 19.96 32.53 -14.33
N PHE A 246 19.12 32.45 -13.31
CA PHE A 246 18.18 31.37 -13.05
C PHE A 246 16.80 31.96 -12.77
N THR A 247 15.74 31.44 -13.39
CA THR A 247 14.36 31.87 -13.12
C THR A 247 13.45 30.66 -12.88
N ASP A 248 12.46 30.84 -12.01
CA ASP A 248 11.40 29.85 -11.83
C ASP A 248 10.49 29.83 -13.05
N SER A 249 10.26 28.64 -13.62
CA SER A 249 9.34 28.42 -14.73
C SER A 249 8.09 27.64 -14.32
N SER A 250 7.84 27.52 -13.01
CA SER A 250 6.76 26.74 -12.38
C SER A 250 6.88 25.22 -12.61
N GLY A 251 6.12 24.43 -11.84
CA GLY A 251 6.09 22.97 -12.00
C GLY A 251 7.40 22.26 -11.64
N GLY A 252 8.22 22.85 -10.77
CA GLY A 252 9.52 22.29 -10.38
C GLY A 252 10.60 22.44 -11.46
N VAL A 253 10.45 23.37 -12.40
CA VAL A 253 11.41 23.62 -13.47
C VAL A 253 12.12 24.94 -13.25
N LEU A 254 13.46 24.92 -13.23
CA LEU A 254 14.27 26.13 -13.28
C LEU A 254 14.77 26.35 -14.70
N ALA A 255 14.53 27.54 -15.25
CA ALA A 255 15.23 28.00 -16.44
C ALA A 255 16.58 28.58 -16.03
N ALA A 256 17.60 28.36 -16.83
CA ALA A 256 18.88 29.03 -16.68
C ALA A 256 19.43 29.43 -18.03
N HIS A 257 20.27 30.46 -18.03
CA HIS A 257 21.02 30.85 -19.21
C HIS A 257 22.39 31.35 -18.79
N PRO A 258 23.48 30.98 -19.49
CA PRO A 258 24.76 31.64 -19.31
C PRO A 258 24.68 33.12 -19.73
N PRO A 259 25.61 33.98 -19.29
CA PRO A 259 25.71 35.35 -19.79
C PRO A 259 25.79 35.37 -21.32
N TRP A 260 25.03 36.25 -21.96
CA TRP A 260 24.96 36.34 -23.43
C TRP A 260 24.90 37.77 -23.96
N LYS A 261 24.59 38.75 -23.11
CA LYS A 261 24.61 40.18 -23.46
C LYS A 261 26.02 40.74 -23.24
N THR A 262 26.36 41.80 -23.99
CA THR A 262 27.65 42.54 -23.89
C THR A 262 28.90 41.65 -24.00
N GLU A 263 29.17 41.10 -25.20
CA GLU A 263 30.28 40.14 -25.44
C GLU A 263 30.33 39.00 -24.39
N GLY A 264 29.16 38.65 -23.86
CA GLY A 264 29.02 37.77 -22.71
C GLY A 264 29.07 36.31 -23.10
N SER A 265 29.86 35.56 -22.36
CA SER A 265 29.92 34.11 -22.27
C SER A 265 30.45 33.83 -20.87
N GLY A 266 29.98 32.79 -20.18
CA GLY A 266 30.34 32.58 -18.78
C GLY A 266 29.45 31.61 -18.05
N ILE A 267 29.39 31.74 -16.73
CA ILE A 267 28.71 30.79 -15.86
C ILE A 267 27.51 31.48 -15.22
N ALA A 268 26.33 30.86 -15.27
CA ALA A 268 25.25 31.20 -14.35
C ALA A 268 25.11 30.07 -13.32
N TYR A 269 24.78 30.41 -12.07
CA TYR A 269 24.62 29.41 -11.01
C TYR A 269 23.58 29.80 -9.96
N ALA A 270 23.10 28.81 -9.22
CA ALA A 270 22.24 28.95 -8.05
C ALA A 270 22.78 28.08 -6.89
N ARG A 271 23.06 28.71 -5.74
CA ARG A 271 23.64 28.06 -4.55
C ARG A 271 22.66 28.01 -3.37
N TYR A 272 22.62 26.87 -2.70
CA TYR A 272 21.72 26.59 -1.57
C TYR A 272 22.51 26.08 -0.38
N GLN A 273 22.09 26.48 0.83
CA GLN A 273 22.55 25.87 2.08
C GLN A 273 21.60 24.73 2.44
N VAL A 274 22.15 23.56 2.78
CA VAL A 274 21.36 22.39 3.17
C VAL A 274 22.01 21.67 4.34
N ASP A 275 21.21 21.29 5.34
CA ASP A 275 21.62 20.37 6.40
C ASP A 275 21.35 18.94 5.94
N LEU A 276 22.42 18.19 5.64
CA LEU A 276 22.29 16.85 5.09
C LEU A 276 22.00 15.84 6.21
N PRO A 277 21.09 14.87 5.98
CA PRO A 277 20.77 13.86 6.97
C PRO A 277 21.98 12.98 7.29
N ARG A 278 22.06 12.50 8.53
CA ARG A 278 23.16 11.63 9.02
C ARG A 278 23.12 10.22 8.44
N ASP A 279 21.91 9.70 8.22
CA ASP A 279 21.69 8.32 7.82
C ASP A 279 21.06 8.24 6.43
N GLY A 280 21.35 7.14 5.73
CA GLY A 280 20.90 6.88 4.37
C GLY A 280 21.84 7.40 3.28
N ARG A 281 21.59 6.97 2.06
CA ARG A 281 22.20 7.51 0.84
C ARG A 281 21.57 8.86 0.52
N VAL A 282 22.39 9.85 0.23
CA VAL A 282 21.95 11.21 -0.09
C VAL A 282 22.44 11.58 -1.48
N VAL A 283 21.56 12.05 -2.35
CA VAL A 283 21.89 12.36 -3.75
C VAL A 283 21.29 13.69 -4.16
N LEU A 284 22.08 14.54 -4.80
CA LEU A 284 21.58 15.68 -5.57
C LEU A 284 21.29 15.20 -6.98
N THR A 285 20.05 15.36 -7.45
CA THR A 285 19.59 14.87 -8.76
C THR A 285 18.77 15.92 -9.49
N SER A 286 18.86 15.94 -10.82
CA SER A 286 17.99 16.71 -11.70
C SER A 286 17.91 16.06 -13.07
N GLY A 287 16.77 16.17 -13.75
CA GLY A 287 16.78 16.09 -15.22
C GLY A 287 17.37 17.37 -15.79
N VAL A 288 18.12 17.27 -16.88
CA VAL A 288 18.67 18.41 -17.63
C VAL A 288 18.32 18.29 -19.11
N ALA A 289 17.91 19.39 -19.72
CA ALA A 289 17.48 19.48 -21.11
C ALA A 289 17.67 20.89 -21.64
N LEU A 290 17.67 21.04 -22.96
CA LEU A 290 17.41 22.34 -23.57
C LEU A 290 15.90 22.59 -23.66
N ALA A 291 15.49 23.86 -23.67
CA ALA A 291 14.11 24.25 -23.91
C ALA A 291 13.70 23.99 -25.36
N GLU A 292 12.40 23.82 -25.59
CA GLU A 292 11.83 23.64 -26.92
C GLU A 292 12.31 24.71 -27.92
N GLY A 293 12.76 24.27 -29.08
CA GLY A 293 13.29 25.08 -30.15
C GLY A 293 14.80 25.35 -30.06
N ALA A 294 15.50 24.99 -28.98
CA ALA A 294 16.94 25.23 -28.89
C ALA A 294 17.79 24.28 -29.74
N GLU A 295 17.29 23.06 -30.02
CA GLU A 295 18.00 21.99 -30.76
C GLU A 295 18.02 22.19 -32.30
N GLN A 296 17.48 23.29 -32.82
CA GLN A 296 17.44 23.52 -34.26
C GLN A 296 18.83 23.76 -34.88
N PRO A 297 19.07 23.35 -36.14
CA PRO A 297 20.35 23.57 -36.82
C PRO A 297 20.81 25.03 -36.76
N GLY A 298 22.04 25.25 -36.28
CA GLY A 298 22.65 26.58 -36.19
C GLY A 298 22.29 27.41 -34.96
N ARG A 299 21.52 26.85 -34.00
CA ARG A 299 21.22 27.50 -32.72
C ARG A 299 22.28 27.18 -31.65
N SER A 300 21.94 26.38 -30.65
CA SER A 300 22.85 26.02 -29.56
C SER A 300 23.81 24.91 -29.99
N ASP A 301 25.05 24.94 -29.48
CA ASP A 301 25.95 23.79 -29.50
C ASP A 301 25.82 22.91 -28.25
N GLY A 302 24.82 23.19 -27.41
CA GLY A 302 24.51 22.53 -26.15
C GLY A 302 25.00 23.31 -24.93
N VAL A 303 24.46 22.97 -23.77
CA VAL A 303 24.82 23.58 -22.48
C VAL A 303 25.63 22.58 -21.66
N THR A 304 26.64 23.06 -20.96
CA THR A 304 27.32 22.27 -19.92
C THR A 304 26.61 22.50 -18.59
N PHE A 305 25.91 21.49 -18.12
CA PHE A 305 25.25 21.47 -16.82
C PHE A 305 26.21 20.91 -15.77
N ARG A 306 26.31 21.57 -14.63
CA ARG A 306 27.10 21.10 -13.49
C ARG A 306 26.28 21.15 -12.21
N ILE A 307 26.41 20.10 -11.42
CA ILE A 307 26.02 20.08 -10.02
C ILE A 307 27.26 19.95 -9.15
N SER A 308 27.31 20.68 -8.05
CA SER A 308 28.41 20.56 -7.09
C SER A 308 27.94 20.69 -5.65
N ALA A 309 28.76 20.20 -4.72
CA ALA A 309 28.55 20.33 -3.29
C ALA A 309 29.87 20.59 -2.58
N THR A 310 29.85 21.39 -1.51
CA THR A 310 31.04 21.65 -0.68
C THR A 310 30.67 21.80 0.79
N ASP A 311 31.54 21.28 1.68
CA ASP A 311 31.48 21.54 3.13
C ASP A 311 32.41 22.69 3.57
N GLY A 312 32.92 23.46 2.60
CA GLY A 312 33.90 24.53 2.82
C GLY A 312 35.36 24.06 2.73
N ASN A 313 35.63 22.76 2.92
CA ASN A 313 36.98 22.20 2.83
C ASN A 313 37.20 21.41 1.54
N ARG A 314 36.19 20.62 1.14
CA ARG A 314 36.25 19.76 -0.04
C ARG A 314 35.05 20.00 -0.93
N GLN A 315 35.27 19.93 -2.24
CA GLN A 315 34.23 20.04 -3.25
C GLN A 315 34.06 18.71 -3.99
N TRP A 316 32.80 18.35 -4.22
CA TRP A 316 32.36 17.27 -5.09
C TRP A 316 31.63 17.91 -6.27
N LYS A 317 31.81 17.38 -7.48
CA LYS A 317 31.13 17.89 -8.67
C LYS A 317 30.87 16.79 -9.67
N GLN A 318 29.80 16.96 -10.44
CA GLN A 318 29.50 16.19 -11.64
C GLN A 318 28.99 17.15 -12.71
N GLU A 319 29.42 16.91 -13.96
CA GLU A 319 29.03 17.74 -15.11
C GLU A 319 28.70 16.87 -16.33
N ILE A 320 27.86 17.42 -17.19
CA ILE A 320 27.38 16.82 -18.44
C ILE A 320 27.20 17.96 -19.44
N HIS A 321 27.71 17.75 -20.65
CA HIS A 321 27.32 18.54 -21.80
C HIS A 321 26.11 17.90 -22.48
N HIS A 322 25.05 18.68 -22.69
CA HIS A 322 23.80 18.17 -23.28
C HIS A 322 23.24 19.17 -24.30
N ALA A 323 22.81 18.66 -25.46
CA ALA A 323 22.41 19.45 -26.61
C ALA A 323 21.02 19.09 -27.17
N SER A 324 20.19 18.39 -26.38
CA SER A 324 18.85 17.96 -26.80
C SER A 324 17.74 18.45 -25.86
N GLU A 325 16.54 18.56 -26.41
CA GLU A 325 15.29 18.79 -25.66
C GLU A 325 14.87 17.57 -24.84
N THR A 326 15.38 16.37 -25.17
CA THR A 326 15.12 15.14 -24.41
C THR A 326 15.84 15.18 -23.07
N PRO A 327 15.15 15.04 -21.92
CA PRO A 327 15.78 15.05 -20.61
C PRO A 327 16.83 13.97 -20.40
N GLN A 328 17.96 14.34 -19.82
CA GLN A 328 18.98 13.42 -19.30
C GLN A 328 19.17 13.61 -17.79
N THR A 329 19.34 12.53 -17.04
CA THR A 329 19.55 12.60 -15.59
C THR A 329 21.00 12.96 -15.24
N LEU A 330 21.17 13.96 -14.36
CA LEU A 330 22.44 14.36 -13.76
C LEU A 330 22.38 14.15 -12.23
N GLN A 331 23.36 13.43 -11.67
CA GLN A 331 23.38 13.03 -10.27
C GLN A 331 24.75 13.18 -9.60
N LEU A 332 24.75 13.56 -8.32
CA LEU A 332 25.93 13.67 -7.47
C LEU A 332 25.65 12.99 -6.12
N ASP A 333 26.50 12.03 -5.75
CA ASP A 333 26.43 11.38 -4.44
C ASP A 333 26.93 12.33 -3.34
N LEU A 334 26.03 12.68 -2.44
CA LEU A 334 26.27 13.52 -1.27
C LEU A 334 26.42 12.70 0.01
N THR A 335 26.35 11.37 -0.05
CA THR A 335 26.53 10.48 1.11
C THR A 335 27.83 10.74 1.88
N PRO A 336 28.98 11.05 1.25
CA PRO A 336 30.21 11.43 1.97
C PRO A 336 30.09 12.71 2.82
N LEU A 337 29.03 13.49 2.62
CA LEU A 337 28.69 14.70 3.37
C LEU A 337 27.56 14.48 4.39
N ALA A 338 27.12 13.24 4.60
CA ALA A 338 26.04 12.91 5.52
C ALA A 338 26.26 13.51 6.92
N GLY A 339 25.21 14.12 7.48
CA GLY A 339 25.22 14.75 8.80
C GLY A 339 25.87 16.14 8.86
N LYS A 340 26.37 16.67 7.74
CA LYS A 340 27.01 17.99 7.67
C LYS A 340 26.07 19.01 7.04
N LYS A 341 26.33 20.29 7.36
CA LYS A 341 25.84 21.40 6.56
C LYS A 341 26.70 21.55 5.31
N ALA A 342 26.07 21.66 4.15
CA ALA A 342 26.76 21.77 2.87
C ALA A 342 26.17 22.91 2.02
N THR A 343 26.99 23.44 1.11
CA THR A 343 26.52 24.29 0.01
C THR A 343 26.39 23.43 -1.24
N VAL A 344 25.19 23.37 -1.82
CA VAL A 344 24.97 22.73 -3.13
C VAL A 344 24.77 23.78 -4.21
N GLU A 345 25.24 23.51 -5.43
CA GLU A 345 25.20 24.44 -6.56
C GLU A 345 24.68 23.75 -7.82
N LEU A 346 23.75 24.42 -8.51
CA LEU A 346 23.44 24.16 -9.92
C LEU A 346 24.15 25.22 -10.76
N ALA A 347 24.81 24.85 -11.85
CA ALA A 347 25.49 25.79 -12.73
C ALA A 347 25.34 25.41 -14.20
N VAL A 348 25.21 26.41 -15.06
CA VAL A 348 25.21 26.27 -16.52
C VAL A 348 26.34 27.09 -17.11
N GLU A 349 27.05 26.49 -18.05
CA GLU A 349 28.10 27.12 -18.86
C GLU A 349 27.78 26.90 -20.34
N PRO A 350 28.20 27.80 -21.23
CA PRO A 350 28.03 27.59 -22.65
C PRO A 350 28.79 26.35 -23.11
N GLY A 351 28.33 25.77 -24.21
CA GLY A 351 28.92 24.57 -24.81
C GLY A 351 30.39 24.74 -25.20
N PRO A 352 31.01 23.69 -25.78
CA PRO A 352 32.42 23.69 -26.18
C PRO A 352 32.85 24.87 -27.06
N LYS A 353 31.94 25.45 -27.86
CA LYS A 353 32.22 26.63 -28.67
C LYS A 353 32.24 27.94 -27.86
N ARG A 354 31.93 27.88 -26.56
CA ARG A 354 31.75 29.02 -25.65
C ARG A 354 30.73 30.03 -26.15
N SER A 355 29.79 29.58 -26.98
CA SER A 355 28.73 30.39 -27.55
C SER A 355 27.46 30.19 -26.72
N PRO A 356 26.94 31.22 -26.04
CA PRO A 356 25.71 31.11 -25.25
C PRO A 356 24.43 31.19 -26.12
N SER A 357 24.54 31.04 -27.43
CA SER A 357 23.44 31.25 -28.37
C SER A 357 22.37 30.16 -28.21
N PHE A 358 21.16 30.55 -27.80
CA PHE A 358 20.03 29.63 -27.54
C PHE A 358 20.31 28.58 -26.45
N ASP A 359 21.19 28.90 -25.50
CA ASP A 359 21.52 28.05 -24.36
C ASP A 359 20.42 28.10 -23.28
N TRP A 360 19.17 27.92 -23.71
CA TRP A 360 17.96 27.92 -22.90
C TRP A 360 17.90 26.65 -22.06
N ALA A 361 18.71 26.60 -21.01
CA ALA A 361 18.87 25.45 -20.15
C ALA A 361 17.64 25.23 -19.27
N ARG A 362 17.25 23.97 -19.09
CA ARG A 362 16.17 23.53 -18.20
C ARG A 362 16.70 22.55 -17.18
N TRP A 363 16.50 22.85 -15.90
CA TRP A 363 16.65 21.93 -14.79
C TRP A 363 15.28 21.43 -14.38
N LEU A 364 15.05 20.13 -14.50
CA LEU A 364 13.78 19.46 -14.25
C LEU A 364 13.83 18.77 -12.87
N GLN A 365 13.00 19.27 -11.95
CA GLN A 365 12.87 18.79 -10.56
C GLN A 365 14.22 18.65 -9.82
N PRO A 366 15.10 19.68 -9.83
CA PRO A 366 16.36 19.63 -9.12
C PRO A 366 16.11 19.53 -7.61
N ARG A 367 16.65 18.49 -6.98
CA ARG A 367 16.39 18.21 -5.56
C ARG A 367 17.50 17.39 -4.91
N VAL A 368 17.63 17.52 -3.60
CA VAL A 368 18.39 16.60 -2.76
C VAL A 368 17.43 15.53 -2.23
N GLU A 369 17.72 14.27 -2.53
CA GLU A 369 16.97 13.12 -2.06
C GLU A 369 17.75 12.33 -1.02
N LYS A 370 17.03 11.76 -0.06
CA LYS A 370 17.49 10.73 0.85
C LYS A 370 16.77 9.43 0.51
N SER A 371 17.54 8.35 0.43
CA SER A 371 17.02 6.98 0.47
C SER A 371 17.78 6.17 1.50
N GLY A 372 17.13 5.20 2.11
CA GLY A 372 17.76 4.37 3.13
C GLY A 372 16.72 3.70 3.98
N GLN A 373 17.14 2.65 4.69
CA GLN A 373 16.28 1.91 5.59
C GLN A 373 16.87 1.99 7.00
N ARG A 374 16.00 1.94 8.01
CA ARG A 374 16.36 1.89 9.43
C ARG A 374 15.52 0.82 10.13
N GLU A 375 16.08 0.22 11.16
CA GLU A 375 15.32 -0.68 12.01
C GLU A 375 14.31 0.12 12.84
N ALA A 376 13.06 -0.32 12.83
CA ALA A 376 12.01 0.29 13.62
C ALA A 376 10.88 -0.71 13.91
N ALA A 377 10.22 -0.50 15.04
CA ALA A 377 9.08 -1.29 15.46
C ALA A 377 7.87 -1.02 14.55
N VAL A 378 7.24 -2.09 14.09
CA VAL A 378 5.94 -2.08 13.42
C VAL A 378 4.98 -2.97 14.19
N ALA A 379 3.72 -2.55 14.26
CA ALA A 379 2.66 -3.31 14.91
C ALA A 379 1.52 -3.61 13.94
N PHE A 380 0.95 -4.80 14.06
CA PHE A 380 -0.10 -5.34 13.24
C PHE A 380 -1.28 -5.78 14.07
N ALA A 381 -2.47 -5.67 13.51
CA ALA A 381 -3.69 -6.19 14.10
C ALA A 381 -4.54 -6.91 13.05
N GLY A 382 -5.38 -7.84 13.51
CA GLY A 382 -6.18 -8.70 12.63
C GLY A 382 -5.39 -9.81 11.92
N SER A 383 -4.08 -9.92 12.16
CA SER A 383 -3.30 -11.10 11.78
C SER A 383 -3.67 -12.20 12.75
N GLY A 384 -4.12 -13.36 12.26
CA GLY A 384 -4.25 -14.54 13.11
C GLY A 384 -2.92 -14.93 13.75
N ALA A 385 -2.79 -16.17 14.23
CA ALA A 385 -1.50 -16.62 14.75
C ALA A 385 -0.43 -16.65 13.64
N CYS A 386 0.43 -15.63 13.56
CA CYS A 386 1.67 -15.66 12.77
C CYS A 386 2.81 -16.17 13.65
N ALA A 387 3.63 -17.05 13.08
CA ALA A 387 4.76 -17.67 13.76
C ALA A 387 6.07 -16.93 13.49
N LEU A 388 6.20 -16.26 12.34
CA LEU A 388 7.45 -15.68 11.89
C LEU A 388 7.20 -14.39 11.11
N ALA A 389 8.03 -13.37 11.36
CA ALA A 389 8.14 -12.21 10.50
C ALA A 389 9.42 -12.32 9.66
N VAL A 390 9.41 -11.80 8.44
CA VAL A 390 10.57 -11.78 7.55
C VAL A 390 10.66 -10.41 6.90
N ASP A 391 11.85 -9.81 6.90
CA ASP A 391 12.17 -8.61 6.14
C ASP A 391 13.43 -8.83 5.28
N SER A 392 13.93 -7.77 4.64
CA SER A 392 15.09 -7.84 3.75
C SER A 392 16.39 -8.29 4.44
N GLN A 393 16.47 -8.27 5.78
CA GLN A 393 17.61 -8.80 6.55
C GLN A 393 17.41 -10.26 6.98
N GLY A 394 16.18 -10.77 6.92
CA GLY A 394 15.85 -12.16 7.20
C GLY A 394 14.74 -12.29 8.23
N GLU A 395 14.84 -13.34 9.04
CA GLU A 395 13.87 -13.70 10.06
C GLU A 395 13.85 -12.68 11.21
N ARG A 396 12.65 -12.25 11.59
CA ARG A 396 12.39 -11.30 12.66
C ARG A 396 11.50 -11.92 13.73
N PRO A 397 11.81 -11.73 15.03
CA PRO A 397 10.97 -12.22 16.11
C PRO A 397 9.63 -11.48 16.11
N ILE A 398 8.56 -12.21 16.43
CA ILE A 398 7.24 -11.62 16.67
C ILE A 398 6.98 -11.60 18.16
N LEU A 399 6.65 -10.41 18.68
CA LEU A 399 6.16 -10.22 20.03
C LEU A 399 4.64 -10.06 19.99
N ARG A 400 3.94 -10.75 20.89
CA ARG A 400 2.50 -10.54 21.09
C ARG A 400 2.30 -9.48 22.16
N ASP A 401 1.57 -8.43 21.80
CA ASP A 401 1.16 -7.36 22.70
C ASP A 401 -0.36 -7.26 22.68
N GLY A 402 -1.00 -7.94 23.63
CA GLY A 402 -2.46 -8.11 23.65
C GLY A 402 -2.96 -8.81 22.38
N ALA A 403 -3.76 -8.10 21.58
CA ALA A 403 -4.32 -8.59 20.32
C ALA A 403 -3.51 -8.17 19.08
N SER A 404 -2.38 -7.48 19.27
CA SER A 404 -1.48 -7.04 18.21
C SER A 404 -0.22 -7.89 18.16
N LEU A 405 0.36 -7.99 16.96
CA LEU A 405 1.70 -8.54 16.72
C LEU A 405 2.66 -7.37 16.52
N ARG A 406 3.83 -7.42 17.15
CA ARG A 406 4.90 -6.44 16.98
C ARG A 406 6.17 -7.13 16.48
N THR A 407 6.92 -6.45 15.63
CA THR A 407 8.25 -6.89 15.20
C THR A 407 9.09 -5.68 14.86
N ASP A 408 10.40 -5.78 15.06
CA ASP A 408 11.34 -4.80 14.53
C ASP A 408 11.70 -5.21 13.11
N ALA A 409 11.62 -4.25 12.19
CA ALA A 409 11.87 -4.49 10.77
C ALA A 409 12.65 -3.32 10.15
N LEU A 410 13.33 -3.62 9.05
CA LEU A 410 14.06 -2.64 8.25
C LEU A 410 13.09 -1.86 7.34
N LEU A 411 12.81 -0.61 7.69
CA LEU A 411 11.83 0.27 7.05
C LEU A 411 12.46 1.55 6.48
N PRO A 412 11.91 2.16 5.41
CA PRO A 412 10.86 1.63 4.56
C PRO A 412 11.31 0.37 3.81
N GLY A 413 10.38 -0.53 3.53
CA GLY A 413 10.65 -1.87 2.99
C GLY A 413 9.41 -2.75 3.09
N SER A 414 9.62 -4.07 2.98
CA SER A 414 8.54 -5.05 3.12
C SER A 414 8.71 -5.88 4.40
N VAL A 415 7.58 -6.16 5.06
CA VAL A 415 7.48 -7.11 6.17
C VAL A 415 6.49 -8.20 5.78
N PHE A 416 6.94 -9.44 5.78
CA PHE A 416 6.14 -10.63 5.52
C PHE A 416 5.84 -11.32 6.85
N LEU A 417 4.57 -11.52 7.18
CA LEU A 417 4.14 -12.30 8.34
C LEU A 417 3.66 -13.67 7.86
N LEU A 418 4.39 -14.70 8.26
CA LEU A 418 4.09 -16.08 7.91
C LEU A 418 3.34 -16.75 9.07
N ARG A 419 2.24 -17.45 8.74
CA ARG A 419 1.48 -18.22 9.71
C ARG A 419 2.31 -19.34 10.34
N GLU A 420 3.11 -20.01 9.51
CA GLU A 420 3.98 -21.12 9.90
C GLU A 420 5.39 -20.84 9.38
N PRO A 421 6.44 -21.36 10.03
CA PRO A 421 7.78 -21.33 9.47
C PRO A 421 7.78 -22.01 8.08
N PRO A 422 8.44 -21.43 7.06
CA PRO A 422 8.41 -22.00 5.72
C PRO A 422 9.20 -23.31 5.66
N GLN A 423 8.76 -24.23 4.81
CA GLN A 423 9.39 -25.55 4.67
C GLN A 423 10.74 -25.45 3.95
N ALA A 424 11.69 -26.31 4.36
CA ALA A 424 12.96 -26.47 3.66
C ALA A 424 12.73 -27.12 2.29
N VAL A 425 13.36 -26.56 1.26
CA VAL A 425 13.28 -27.08 -0.11
C VAL A 425 14.52 -27.88 -0.48
N ARG A 426 14.38 -28.77 -1.49
CA ARG A 426 15.50 -29.48 -2.11
C ARG A 426 15.77 -28.87 -3.49
N LEU A 427 17.05 -28.76 -3.85
CA LEU A 427 17.49 -28.26 -5.15
C LEU A 427 17.81 -29.43 -6.11
N PRO A 428 17.55 -29.29 -7.42
CA PRO A 428 16.91 -28.14 -8.05
C PRO A 428 15.39 -28.08 -7.76
N LEU A 429 14.85 -26.88 -7.66
CA LEU A 429 13.44 -26.60 -7.37
C LEU A 429 12.80 -25.90 -8.57
N ASP A 430 11.78 -26.51 -9.18
CA ASP A 430 10.93 -25.86 -10.19
C ASP A 430 9.81 -25.05 -9.51
N LEU A 431 9.87 -23.71 -9.64
CA LEU A 431 8.88 -22.80 -9.07
C LEU A 431 7.54 -22.83 -9.81
N ALA A 432 7.50 -23.22 -11.09
CA ALA A 432 6.23 -23.35 -11.80
C ALA A 432 5.36 -24.44 -11.18
N ALA A 433 5.97 -25.47 -10.59
CA ALA A 433 5.30 -26.56 -9.89
C ALA A 433 4.99 -26.29 -8.41
N GLN A 434 5.57 -25.24 -7.80
CA GLN A 434 5.37 -24.97 -6.37
C GLN A 434 4.03 -24.29 -6.05
N PRO A 435 3.46 -24.52 -4.85
CA PRO A 435 2.38 -23.69 -4.34
C PRO A 435 2.87 -22.24 -4.18
N ARG A 436 1.97 -21.29 -4.42
CA ARG A 436 2.30 -19.86 -4.44
C ARG A 436 1.13 -19.04 -3.91
N THR A 437 1.43 -17.96 -3.21
CA THR A 437 0.43 -16.94 -2.88
C THR A 437 0.40 -15.92 -4.01
N VAL A 438 -0.78 -15.65 -4.56
CA VAL A 438 -0.95 -14.77 -5.72
C VAL A 438 -1.64 -13.49 -5.31
N MET A 439 -1.07 -12.36 -5.70
CA MET A 439 -1.62 -11.05 -5.40
C MET A 439 -1.63 -10.18 -6.65
N PHE A 440 -2.65 -9.33 -6.75
CA PHE A 440 -2.80 -8.33 -7.80
C PHE A 440 -2.84 -6.96 -7.13
N LEU A 441 -1.97 -6.04 -7.53
CA LEU A 441 -1.91 -4.69 -6.98
C LEU A 441 -2.19 -3.66 -8.07
N ASP A 442 -2.84 -2.56 -7.73
CA ASP A 442 -2.86 -1.34 -8.56
C ASP A 442 -1.59 -0.49 -8.35
N ASP A 443 -1.50 0.63 -9.09
CA ASP A 443 -0.39 1.60 -9.01
C ASP A 443 -0.22 2.23 -7.62
N SER A 444 -1.29 2.25 -6.83
CA SER A 444 -1.27 2.73 -5.45
C SER A 444 -0.79 1.69 -4.43
N GLY A 445 -0.60 0.44 -4.86
CA GLY A 445 -0.20 -0.69 -4.03
C GLY A 445 -1.36 -1.36 -3.27
N ARG A 446 -2.60 -1.08 -3.66
CA ARG A 446 -3.81 -1.70 -3.10
C ARG A 446 -4.10 -3.03 -3.79
N GLU A 447 -4.52 -4.03 -3.01
CA GLU A 447 -4.95 -5.32 -3.55
C GLU A 447 -6.25 -5.21 -4.37
N LEU A 448 -6.22 -5.81 -5.56
CA LEU A 448 -7.36 -5.95 -6.45
C LEU A 448 -7.98 -7.34 -6.30
N THR A 449 -9.26 -7.38 -5.92
CA THR A 449 -10.07 -8.60 -5.91
C THR A 449 -10.80 -8.73 -7.25
N GLY A 450 -10.57 -9.82 -7.98
CA GLY A 450 -11.22 -10.05 -9.28
C GLY A 450 -10.70 -9.16 -10.40
N ALA A 451 -9.40 -8.84 -10.40
CA ALA A 451 -8.76 -8.05 -11.44
C ALA A 451 -8.99 -8.66 -12.83
N GLU A 452 -9.64 -7.90 -13.71
CA GLU A 452 -9.98 -8.34 -15.05
C GLU A 452 -8.69 -8.61 -15.86
N HIS A 453 -8.63 -9.76 -16.52
CA HIS A 453 -7.48 -10.27 -17.29
C HIS A 453 -6.19 -10.57 -16.51
N ALA A 454 -5.99 -10.00 -15.32
CA ALA A 454 -4.83 -10.29 -14.50
C ALA A 454 -4.82 -11.76 -14.08
N ALA A 455 -3.67 -12.41 -14.24
CA ALA A 455 -3.54 -13.83 -13.99
C ALA A 455 -2.09 -14.19 -13.70
N ILE A 456 -1.89 -15.25 -12.92
CA ILE A 456 -0.65 -16.02 -12.94
C ILE A 456 -1.01 -17.50 -12.85
N ARG A 457 -0.47 -18.30 -13.76
CA ARG A 457 -0.77 -19.74 -13.83
C ARG A 457 0.38 -20.51 -14.45
N PRO A 458 0.58 -21.79 -14.07
CA PRO A 458 1.50 -22.67 -14.78
C PRO A 458 1.08 -22.79 -16.25
N GLU A 459 2.02 -22.55 -17.15
CA GLU A 459 1.83 -22.74 -18.58
C GLU A 459 3.19 -23.13 -19.19
N PRO A 460 3.25 -24.24 -19.96
CA PRO A 460 4.49 -24.62 -20.62
C PRO A 460 4.71 -23.78 -21.90
N PHE A 461 5.96 -23.41 -22.15
CA PHE A 461 6.36 -22.61 -23.29
C PHE A 461 7.26 -23.39 -24.24
N ALA A 462 7.20 -23.08 -25.53
CA ALA A 462 8.08 -23.66 -26.53
C ALA A 462 9.35 -22.80 -26.66
N GLU A 463 10.51 -23.38 -26.41
CA GLU A 463 11.81 -22.78 -26.66
C GLU A 463 12.68 -23.79 -27.39
N ASP A 464 13.32 -23.38 -28.49
CA ASP A 464 14.15 -24.24 -29.33
C ASP A 464 13.46 -25.56 -29.74
N GLY A 465 12.13 -25.51 -29.92
CA GLY A 465 11.30 -26.67 -30.28
C GLY A 465 10.96 -27.60 -29.11
N GLN A 466 11.44 -27.35 -27.89
CA GLN A 466 11.13 -28.14 -26.70
C GLN A 466 10.10 -27.42 -25.82
N ARG A 467 9.15 -28.18 -25.24
CA ARG A 467 8.21 -27.64 -24.26
C ARG A 467 8.86 -27.63 -22.88
N LYS A 468 8.92 -26.46 -22.27
CA LYS A 468 9.52 -26.23 -20.96
C LYS A 468 8.47 -25.71 -19.97
N PRO A 469 8.54 -26.06 -18.67
CA PRO A 469 7.63 -25.52 -17.66
C PRO A 469 7.81 -24.01 -17.51
N GLY A 470 6.75 -23.33 -17.08
CA GLY A 470 6.79 -21.89 -16.89
C GLY A 470 5.55 -21.34 -16.20
N LEU A 471 5.56 -20.03 -15.95
CA LEU A 471 4.42 -19.28 -15.46
C LEU A 471 4.02 -18.23 -16.50
N PHE A 472 2.79 -18.30 -16.96
CA PHE A 472 2.15 -17.20 -17.66
C PHE A 472 1.68 -16.19 -16.63
N ALA A 473 1.97 -14.92 -16.85
CA ALA A 473 1.50 -13.82 -16.03
C ALA A 473 0.91 -12.70 -16.90
N HIS A 474 -0.15 -12.08 -16.40
CA HIS A 474 -0.69 -10.83 -16.94
C HIS A 474 -0.87 -9.86 -15.78
N PRO A 475 -0.31 -8.63 -15.84
CA PRO A 475 -0.55 -7.62 -14.84
C PRO A 475 -1.95 -7.00 -14.97
N PRO A 476 -2.51 -6.39 -13.92
CA PRO A 476 -3.61 -5.42 -14.02
C PRO A 476 -3.17 -4.16 -14.78
N ASN A 477 -4.13 -3.33 -15.21
CA ASN A 477 -3.83 -2.02 -15.80
C ASN A 477 -3.11 -1.10 -14.81
N HIS A 478 -1.95 -0.57 -15.19
CA HIS A 478 -1.08 0.21 -14.30
C HIS A 478 -0.76 -0.52 -12.99
N GLY A 479 -0.63 -1.85 -13.03
CA GLY A 479 -0.60 -2.68 -11.82
C GLY A 479 0.43 -3.78 -11.87
N GLN A 480 0.44 -4.57 -10.81
CA GLN A 480 1.37 -5.68 -10.62
C GLN A 480 0.64 -7.00 -10.37
N THR A 481 1.15 -8.08 -10.97
CA THR A 481 0.84 -9.46 -10.61
C THR A 481 2.04 -10.06 -9.88
N LEU A 482 1.82 -10.58 -8.68
CA LEU A 482 2.86 -11.12 -7.82
C LEU A 482 2.59 -12.60 -7.52
N ALA A 483 3.63 -13.42 -7.60
CA ALA A 483 3.65 -14.75 -7.02
C ALA A 483 4.73 -14.84 -5.93
N HIS A 484 4.30 -15.09 -4.70
CA HIS A 484 5.16 -15.26 -3.54
C HIS A 484 5.36 -16.74 -3.21
N PHE A 485 6.62 -17.11 -2.99
CA PHE A 485 7.06 -18.46 -2.64
C PHE A 485 7.82 -18.43 -1.31
N PRO A 486 7.13 -18.58 -0.17
CA PRO A 486 7.78 -18.77 1.12
C PRO A 486 8.47 -20.14 1.17
N MET A 487 9.78 -20.14 1.44
CA MET A 487 10.58 -21.37 1.58
C MET A 487 11.75 -21.13 2.54
N ARG A 488 12.36 -22.21 3.02
CA ARG A 488 13.70 -22.16 3.63
C ARG A 488 14.69 -22.73 2.64
N LEU A 489 15.66 -21.91 2.21
CA LEU A 489 16.72 -22.37 1.32
C LEU A 489 17.65 -23.32 2.08
N PRO A 490 18.27 -24.29 1.38
CA PRO A 490 19.21 -25.20 2.03
C PRO A 490 20.53 -24.47 2.33
N ALA A 491 21.46 -25.16 2.97
CA ALA A 491 22.73 -24.55 3.41
C ALA A 491 23.73 -24.36 2.25
N GLU A 492 23.59 -25.13 1.17
CA GLU A 492 24.40 -25.00 -0.03
C GLU A 492 24.08 -23.70 -0.79
N PRO A 493 25.08 -23.08 -1.44
CA PRO A 493 24.86 -21.93 -2.33
C PRO A 493 23.77 -22.24 -3.36
N ALA A 494 22.84 -21.30 -3.52
CA ALA A 494 21.69 -21.44 -4.41
C ALA A 494 21.65 -20.29 -5.40
N ARG A 495 21.16 -20.56 -6.61
CA ARG A 495 20.97 -19.57 -7.67
C ARG A 495 19.55 -19.68 -8.22
N PHE A 496 18.90 -18.54 -8.41
CA PHE A 496 17.69 -18.50 -9.23
C PHE A 496 18.05 -18.28 -10.70
N THR A 497 17.38 -19.00 -11.58
CA THR A 497 17.48 -18.83 -13.03
C THR A 497 16.11 -18.92 -13.68
N CYS A 498 15.87 -18.10 -14.70
CA CYS A 498 14.73 -18.26 -15.61
C CYS A 498 15.05 -17.60 -16.96
N ARG A 499 14.11 -17.69 -17.90
CA ARG A 499 14.07 -16.79 -19.06
C ARG A 499 12.78 -16.01 -19.05
N VAL A 500 12.88 -14.72 -19.35
CA VAL A 500 11.74 -13.79 -19.36
C VAL A 500 11.48 -13.27 -20.76
N GLY A 501 10.21 -13.07 -21.08
CA GLY A 501 9.81 -12.48 -22.35
C GLY A 501 8.30 -12.46 -22.51
N LEU A 502 7.86 -11.97 -23.67
CA LEU A 502 6.45 -11.89 -24.01
C LEU A 502 6.07 -13.00 -24.98
N ARG A 503 4.82 -13.44 -24.90
CA ARG A 503 4.25 -14.42 -25.83
C ARG A 503 4.32 -13.92 -27.26
N GLU A 504 4.49 -14.86 -28.20
CA GLU A 504 4.41 -14.57 -29.63
C GLU A 504 3.11 -13.85 -29.97
N GLY A 505 3.21 -12.80 -30.79
CA GLY A 505 2.09 -11.95 -31.18
C GLY A 505 1.72 -10.85 -30.19
N SER A 506 2.42 -10.73 -29.05
CA SER A 506 2.26 -9.59 -28.14
C SER A 506 2.57 -8.26 -28.86
N ARG A 507 1.79 -7.23 -28.51
CA ARG A 507 1.94 -5.84 -28.96
C ARG A 507 2.21 -4.87 -27.80
N SER A 508 2.67 -5.40 -26.67
CA SER A 508 2.94 -4.62 -25.47
C SER A 508 3.96 -3.52 -25.76
N GLU A 509 3.78 -2.36 -25.11
CA GLU A 509 4.75 -1.26 -25.11
C GLU A 509 5.90 -1.51 -24.11
N GLY A 510 5.72 -2.50 -23.23
CA GLY A 510 6.74 -3.10 -22.38
C GLY A 510 6.17 -3.60 -21.07
N VAL A 511 6.81 -4.65 -20.53
CA VAL A 511 6.46 -5.26 -19.25
C VAL A 511 7.72 -5.38 -18.41
N LEU A 512 7.61 -5.10 -17.11
CA LEU A 512 8.70 -5.28 -16.15
C LEU A 512 8.59 -6.66 -15.47
N PHE A 513 9.71 -7.38 -15.49
CA PHE A 513 9.94 -8.63 -14.77
C PHE A 513 10.87 -8.34 -13.60
N ILE A 514 10.37 -8.48 -12.38
CA ILE A 514 11.09 -8.15 -11.16
C ILE A 514 11.16 -9.39 -10.26
N VAL A 515 12.34 -9.64 -9.68
CA VAL A 515 12.55 -10.70 -8.69
C VAL A 515 12.97 -10.07 -7.37
N GLU A 516 12.23 -10.36 -6.30
CA GLU A 516 12.54 -9.93 -4.94
C GLU A 516 12.82 -11.12 -4.02
N ALA A 517 13.77 -10.98 -3.10
CA ALA A 517 13.89 -11.85 -1.93
C ALA A 517 13.60 -11.04 -0.67
N ASN A 518 12.57 -11.44 0.08
CA ASN A 518 12.10 -10.73 1.27
C ASN A 518 11.85 -9.23 1.01
N GLY A 519 11.30 -8.90 -0.16
CA GLY A 519 11.01 -7.52 -0.56
C GLY A 519 12.22 -6.67 -0.92
N ARG A 520 13.42 -7.26 -0.98
CA ARG A 520 14.59 -6.64 -1.61
C ARG A 520 14.63 -7.06 -3.08
N GLU A 521 14.58 -6.08 -3.97
CA GLU A 521 14.78 -6.33 -5.40
C GLU A 521 16.19 -6.85 -5.67
N LEU A 522 16.26 -8.00 -6.35
CA LEU A 522 17.51 -8.64 -6.77
C LEU A 522 17.75 -8.49 -8.27
N ALA A 523 16.67 -8.41 -9.05
CA ALA A 523 16.74 -8.20 -10.48
C ALA A 523 15.50 -7.48 -11.01
N ARG A 524 15.70 -6.67 -12.06
CA ARG A 524 14.65 -6.06 -12.86
C ARG A 524 15.00 -6.17 -14.34
N GLN A 525 14.03 -6.55 -15.16
CA GLN A 525 14.21 -6.65 -16.60
C GLN A 525 12.94 -6.15 -17.30
N ARG A 526 13.08 -5.08 -18.09
CA ARG A 526 12.01 -4.64 -18.99
C ARG A 526 12.07 -5.44 -20.28
N MET A 527 10.93 -5.93 -20.74
CA MET A 527 10.80 -6.67 -21.98
C MET A 527 9.76 -6.04 -22.88
N THR A 528 10.10 -5.84 -24.15
CA THR A 528 9.16 -5.58 -25.24
C THR A 528 9.07 -6.83 -26.12
N PRO A 529 8.12 -6.91 -27.08
CA PRO A 529 8.06 -8.04 -28.02
C PRO A 529 9.41 -8.29 -28.70
N GLY A 530 9.89 -9.53 -28.64
CA GLY A 530 11.23 -9.88 -29.13
C GLY A 530 11.81 -11.14 -28.48
N PRO A 531 13.12 -11.40 -28.67
CA PRO A 531 13.80 -12.56 -28.10
C PRO A 531 13.75 -12.57 -26.57
N TRP A 532 13.52 -13.75 -26.00
CA TRP A 532 13.50 -13.93 -24.55
C TRP A 532 14.91 -13.83 -23.95
N GLN A 533 15.02 -13.18 -22.80
CA GLN A 533 16.30 -12.91 -22.15
C GLN A 533 16.51 -13.79 -20.92
N PRO A 534 17.73 -14.30 -20.69
CA PRO A 534 18.04 -15.01 -19.46
C PRO A 534 18.07 -14.05 -18.27
N LEU A 535 17.58 -14.53 -17.13
CA LEU A 535 17.66 -13.86 -15.85
C LEU A 535 18.29 -14.82 -14.84
N SER A 536 19.38 -14.43 -14.20
CA SER A 536 20.07 -15.25 -13.20
C SER A 536 20.56 -14.37 -12.06
N LEU A 537 20.36 -14.84 -10.83
CA LEU A 537 20.71 -14.11 -9.62
C LEU A 537 21.16 -15.05 -8.50
N ASP A 538 22.09 -14.56 -7.70
CA ASP A 538 22.66 -15.27 -6.56
C ASP A 538 21.73 -15.21 -5.35
N LEU A 539 21.37 -16.38 -4.81
CA LEU A 539 20.59 -16.51 -3.58
C LEU A 539 21.45 -16.93 -2.38
N SER A 540 22.78 -17.03 -2.54
CA SER A 540 23.72 -17.35 -1.46
C SER A 540 23.54 -16.52 -0.18
N PRO A 541 23.16 -15.22 -0.23
CA PRO A 541 22.92 -14.45 1.00
C PRO A 541 21.75 -14.97 1.88
N TRP A 542 20.90 -15.85 1.35
CA TRP A 542 19.74 -16.43 2.04
C TRP A 542 19.87 -17.93 2.33
N THR A 543 21.06 -18.53 2.22
CA THR A 543 21.25 -19.96 2.56
C THR A 543 20.94 -20.24 4.02
N ASP A 544 20.30 -21.37 4.28
CA ASP A 544 19.77 -21.77 5.59
C ASP A 544 18.91 -20.70 6.29
N ARG A 545 18.14 -19.93 5.51
CA ARG A 545 17.22 -18.91 6.02
C ARG A 545 15.85 -19.04 5.38
N ALA A 546 14.81 -18.58 6.08
CA ALA A 546 13.53 -18.29 5.45
C ALA A 546 13.70 -17.19 4.40
N VAL A 547 13.14 -17.44 3.22
CA VAL A 547 13.01 -16.48 2.14
C VAL A 547 11.58 -16.50 1.61
N VAL A 548 11.05 -15.32 1.32
CA VAL A 548 9.87 -15.14 0.45
C VAL A 548 10.40 -14.64 -0.88
N LEU A 549 10.61 -15.57 -1.81
CA LEU A 549 10.98 -15.23 -3.18
C LEU A 549 9.72 -14.76 -3.92
N SER A 550 9.79 -13.61 -4.56
CA SER A 550 8.65 -13.01 -5.26
C SER A 550 8.98 -12.82 -6.73
N LEU A 551 8.13 -13.34 -7.61
CA LEU A 551 8.16 -13.06 -9.05
C LEU A 551 7.05 -12.05 -9.34
N ILE A 552 7.44 -10.88 -9.86
CA ILE A 552 6.55 -9.74 -10.04
C ILE A 552 6.54 -9.33 -11.51
N THR A 553 5.35 -9.37 -12.10
CA THR A 553 5.08 -8.84 -13.44
C THR A 553 4.35 -7.52 -13.28
N ASP A 554 4.97 -6.43 -13.71
CA ASP A 554 4.46 -5.06 -13.62
C ASP A 554 4.18 -4.53 -15.04
N SER A 555 3.00 -3.94 -15.24
CA SER A 555 2.57 -3.45 -16.56
C SER A 555 3.35 -2.25 -17.07
N ASP A 556 4.15 -1.57 -16.23
CA ASP A 556 4.98 -0.42 -16.61
C ASP A 556 4.20 0.66 -17.39
N GLY A 557 2.93 0.84 -17.03
CA GLY A 557 1.96 1.63 -17.79
C GLY A 557 0.72 0.83 -18.19
N PRO A 558 0.12 1.12 -19.37
CA PRO A 558 -1.03 0.39 -19.87
C PRO A 558 -0.72 -1.09 -20.15
N PHE A 559 -1.56 -1.98 -19.64
CA PHE A 559 -1.39 -3.44 -19.67
C PHE A 559 -1.72 -4.18 -20.97
N SER A 560 -1.90 -3.49 -22.08
CA SER A 560 -2.42 -4.10 -23.31
C SER A 560 -1.41 -5.09 -23.92
N PHE A 561 -1.82 -6.35 -24.08
CA PHE A 561 -0.99 -7.43 -24.64
C PHE A 561 0.23 -7.79 -23.78
N ASP A 562 0.19 -7.53 -22.48
CA ASP A 562 1.23 -7.85 -21.50
C ASP A 562 1.23 -9.35 -21.13
N TRP A 563 1.33 -10.18 -22.16
CA TRP A 563 1.35 -11.63 -22.10
C TRP A 563 2.73 -12.13 -21.65
N ALA A 564 3.07 -11.88 -20.39
CA ALA A 564 4.37 -12.18 -19.81
C ALA A 564 4.57 -13.69 -19.55
N CYS A 565 5.79 -14.14 -19.83
CA CYS A 565 6.21 -15.53 -19.70
C CYS A 565 7.47 -15.62 -18.83
N TRP A 566 7.35 -16.30 -17.70
CA TRP A 566 8.48 -16.75 -16.89
C TRP A 566 8.77 -18.21 -17.24
N CYS A 567 9.75 -18.45 -18.10
CA CYS A 567 10.12 -19.80 -18.56
C CYS A 567 11.19 -20.42 -17.66
N GLU A 568 10.99 -21.68 -17.28
CA GLU A 568 11.84 -22.45 -16.37
C GLU A 568 12.30 -21.67 -15.12
N PRO A 569 11.38 -21.04 -14.36
CA PRO A 569 11.77 -20.38 -13.12
C PRO A 569 12.18 -21.45 -12.11
N LYS A 570 13.49 -21.59 -11.88
CA LYS A 570 14.05 -22.61 -11.01
C LYS A 570 15.10 -22.05 -10.05
N ILE A 571 15.29 -22.76 -8.95
CA ILE A 571 16.41 -22.57 -8.04
C ILE A 571 17.30 -23.82 -8.15
N GLU A 572 18.61 -23.63 -8.31
CA GLU A 572 19.60 -24.71 -8.45
C GLU A 572 20.84 -24.51 -7.59
#